data_AF-A0A7X7FZ82-F1
#
_entry.id   AF-A0A7X7FZ82-F1
#
_cell.length_a   1.000
_cell.length_b   1.000
_cell.length_c   1.000
_cell.angle_alpha   90.00
_cell.angle_beta   90.00
_cell.angle_gamma   90.00
#
_symmetry.space_group_name_H-M   'P 1'
#
loop_
_entity.id
_entity.type
_entity.pdbx_description
1 polymer ?
#
loop_
_entity_poly.entity_id
_entity_poly.type
_entity_poly.pdbx_seq_one_letter_code
_entity_poly.pdbx_strand_id
1 'polypeptide(L)'
;MREQIKNSFRGLTLTELIIASIMVTIVLLGIGAADYAIRRMERDFSREASLYSQLAAAAERIRYEAREITGDATPGSLGVALADNRMCFRQDRRIDGVLRDTPADYTDDTWACFSVSGNDLFACRRAAAGNCPADAEKIGTVAGTIFNNASQPLYAVFEQDTATGRYYFQFRLVTRRDNSEGVLLSGTTITRGTTDNPQEQIEYRMFPEMHSF
;
A
#
# COMPACT_ATOMS: atom_id res chain seq x y z
N MET A 1 -23.18 13.70 -82.25
CA MET A 1 -23.59 14.04 -80.87
C MET A 1 -22.58 13.38 -79.93
N ARG A 2 -21.59 14.13 -79.44
CA ARG A 2 -20.60 13.64 -78.46
C ARG A 2 -20.71 14.54 -77.24
N GLU A 3 -21.16 13.99 -76.12
CA GLU A 3 -21.17 14.65 -74.83
C GLU A 3 -19.72 14.98 -74.42
N GLN A 4 -19.45 16.25 -74.16
CA GLN A 4 -18.24 16.64 -73.44
C GLN A 4 -18.47 16.41 -71.95
N ILE A 5 -17.82 15.38 -71.40
CA ILE A 5 -17.63 15.27 -69.95
C ILE A 5 -16.72 16.42 -69.53
N LYS A 6 -17.32 17.46 -68.97
CA LYS A 6 -16.63 18.61 -68.38
C LYS A 6 -15.99 18.15 -67.07
N ASN A 7 -14.80 17.58 -67.14
CA ASN A 7 -13.96 17.38 -65.95
C ASN A 7 -13.45 18.75 -65.48
N SER A 8 -14.21 19.36 -64.57
CA SER A 8 -13.79 20.54 -63.82
C SER A 8 -12.69 20.12 -62.83
N PHE A 9 -11.46 20.01 -63.30
CA PHE A 9 -10.29 20.01 -62.41
C PHE A 9 -10.17 21.41 -61.80
N ARG A 10 -10.84 21.62 -60.65
CA ARG A 10 -10.58 22.76 -59.78
C ARG A 10 -9.20 22.55 -59.17
N GLY A 11 -8.20 23.24 -59.70
CA GLY A 11 -6.89 23.30 -59.07
C GLY A 11 -7.02 23.90 -57.67
N LEU A 12 -6.52 23.19 -56.66
CA LEU A 12 -6.45 23.67 -55.28
C LEU A 12 -5.72 25.02 -55.25
N THR A 13 -6.36 26.02 -54.65
CA THR A 13 -5.72 27.34 -54.49
C THR A 13 -4.66 27.28 -53.39
N LEU A 14 -3.57 28.04 -53.53
CA LEU A 14 -2.43 28.01 -52.58
C LEU A 14 -2.86 28.31 -51.14
N THR A 15 -3.89 29.15 -50.96
CA THR A 15 -4.51 29.47 -49.67
C THR A 15 -5.22 28.27 -49.04
N GLU A 16 -5.87 27.42 -49.85
CA GLU A 16 -6.55 26.21 -49.39
C GLU A 16 -5.54 25.16 -48.90
N LEU A 17 -4.38 25.07 -49.56
CA LEU A 17 -3.28 24.20 -49.14
C LEU A 17 -2.65 24.66 -47.81
N ILE A 18 -2.47 25.97 -47.62
CA ILE A 18 -1.95 26.52 -46.35
C ILE A 18 -2.92 26.25 -45.20
N ILE A 19 -4.21 26.53 -45.38
CA ILE A 19 -5.22 26.28 -44.34
C ILE A 19 -5.28 24.78 -43.99
N ALA A 20 -5.27 23.91 -45.00
CA ALA A 20 -5.23 22.46 -44.78
C ALA A 20 -3.98 22.03 -43.99
N SER A 21 -2.80 22.58 -44.30
CA SER A 21 -1.56 22.26 -43.58
C SER A 21 -1.58 22.69 -42.10
N ILE A 22 -2.15 23.86 -41.81
CA ILE A 22 -2.29 24.36 -40.43
C ILE A 22 -3.26 23.48 -39.66
N MET A 23 -4.41 23.12 -40.25
CA MET A 23 -5.38 22.23 -39.63
C MET A 23 -4.77 20.86 -39.31
N VAL A 24 -4.03 20.26 -40.25
CA VAL A 24 -3.36 18.97 -40.03
C VAL A 24 -2.36 19.08 -38.88
N THR A 25 -1.58 20.16 -38.81
CA THR A 25 -0.58 20.36 -37.75
C THR A 25 -1.24 20.46 -36.37
N ILE A 26 -2.34 21.20 -36.25
CA ILE A 26 -3.09 21.33 -34.98
C ILE A 26 -3.68 19.98 -34.56
N VAL A 27 -4.24 19.21 -35.50
CA VAL A 27 -4.78 17.88 -35.23
C VAL A 27 -3.69 16.93 -34.74
N LEU A 28 -2.52 16.91 -35.40
CA LEU A 28 -1.39 16.07 -35.00
C LEU A 28 -0.85 16.45 -33.61
N LEU A 29 -0.78 17.74 -33.29
CA LEU A 29 -0.40 18.20 -31.94
C LEU A 29 -1.43 17.75 -30.89
N GLY A 30 -2.72 17.82 -31.21
CA GLY A 30 -3.78 17.35 -30.32
C GLY A 30 -3.70 15.85 -30.04
N ILE A 31 -3.48 15.04 -31.09
CA ILE A 31 -3.30 13.58 -30.96
C ILE A 31 -2.05 13.26 -30.14
N GLY A 32 -0.93 13.95 -30.38
CA GLY A 32 0.30 13.76 -29.63
C GLY A 32 0.18 14.10 -28.14
N ALA A 33 -0.51 15.19 -27.82
CA ALA A 33 -0.79 15.57 -26.43
C ALA A 33 -1.71 14.55 -25.73
N ALA A 34 -2.73 14.05 -26.43
CA ALA A 34 -3.63 13.04 -25.92
C ALA A 34 -2.92 11.69 -25.68
N ASP A 35 -2.10 11.22 -26.62
CA ASP A 35 -1.31 9.99 -26.47
C ASP A 35 -0.34 10.11 -25.28
N TYR A 36 0.32 11.26 -25.13
CA TYR A 36 1.18 11.51 -23.98
C TYR A 36 0.39 11.47 -22.65
N ALA A 37 -0.78 12.11 -22.61
CA ALA A 37 -1.63 12.13 -21.42
C ALA A 37 -2.12 10.72 -21.04
N ILE A 38 -2.57 9.94 -22.03
CA ILE A 38 -3.05 8.56 -21.82
C ILE A 38 -1.92 7.67 -21.29
N ARG A 39 -0.75 7.68 -21.93
CA ARG A 39 0.41 6.88 -21.47
C ARG A 39 0.91 7.29 -20.10
N ARG A 40 0.71 8.56 -19.71
CA ARG A 40 1.03 9.04 -18.37
C ARG A 40 0.02 8.52 -17.37
N MET A 41 -1.27 8.63 -17.68
CA MET A 41 -2.35 8.07 -16.85
C MET A 41 -2.19 6.57 -16.65
N GLU A 42 -1.95 5.79 -17.70
CA GLU A 42 -1.75 4.33 -17.59
C GLU A 42 -0.58 3.96 -16.67
N ARG A 43 0.54 4.68 -16.77
CA ARG A 43 1.70 4.44 -15.90
C ARG A 43 1.42 4.80 -14.45
N ASP A 44 0.69 5.89 -14.22
CA ASP A 44 0.28 6.29 -12.87
C ASP A 44 -0.68 5.25 -12.25
N PHE A 45 -1.71 4.82 -12.99
CA PHE A 45 -2.66 3.80 -12.54
C PHE A 45 -2.01 2.44 -12.30
N SER A 46 -1.11 1.99 -13.19
CA SER A 46 -0.43 0.71 -13.02
C SER A 46 0.46 0.68 -11.77
N ARG A 47 1.15 1.79 -11.48
CA ARG A 47 1.95 1.93 -10.25
C ARG A 47 1.07 1.94 -9.00
N GLU A 48 -0.04 2.68 -9.02
CA GLU A 48 -1.00 2.75 -7.91
C GLU A 48 -1.64 1.39 -7.62
N ALA A 49 -2.14 0.70 -8.64
CA ALA A 49 -2.71 -0.64 -8.49
C ALA A 49 -1.71 -1.66 -7.92
N SER A 50 -0.42 -1.54 -8.27
CA SER A 50 0.63 -2.40 -7.70
C SER A 50 0.86 -2.13 -6.21
N LEU A 51 0.90 -0.86 -5.81
CA LEU A 51 1.06 -0.47 -4.40
C LEU A 51 -0.14 -0.92 -3.56
N TYR A 52 -1.37 -0.69 -4.06
CA TYR A 52 -2.59 -1.14 -3.40
C TYR A 52 -2.59 -2.66 -3.21
N SER A 53 -2.24 -3.42 -4.26
CA SER A 53 -2.21 -4.88 -4.19
C SER A 53 -1.19 -5.39 -3.17
N GLN A 54 -0.02 -4.75 -3.05
CA GLN A 54 0.97 -5.10 -2.05
C GLN A 54 0.47 -4.79 -0.64
N LEU A 55 -0.15 -3.62 -0.45
CA LEU A 55 -0.71 -3.21 0.84
C LEU A 55 -1.83 -4.14 1.29
N ALA A 56 -2.75 -4.51 0.38
CA ALA A 56 -3.83 -5.43 0.65
C ALA A 56 -3.32 -6.83 1.02
N ALA A 57 -2.30 -7.33 0.31
CA ALA A 57 -1.67 -8.60 0.64
C ALA A 57 -1.00 -8.57 2.02
N ALA A 58 -0.28 -7.50 2.36
CA ALA A 58 0.32 -7.30 3.67
C ALA A 58 -0.74 -7.23 4.78
N ALA A 59 -1.84 -6.51 4.53
CA ALA A 59 -2.92 -6.37 5.50
C ALA A 59 -3.65 -7.70 5.75
N GLU A 60 -3.93 -8.48 4.70
CA GLU A 60 -4.51 -9.82 4.86
C GLU A 60 -3.54 -10.78 5.56
N ARG A 61 -2.22 -10.66 5.35
CA ARG A 61 -1.21 -11.43 6.08
C ARG A 61 -1.24 -11.12 7.57
N ILE A 62 -1.25 -9.84 7.94
CA ILE A 62 -1.38 -9.40 9.35
C ILE A 62 -2.67 -9.93 9.95
N ARG A 63 -3.79 -9.78 9.22
CA ARG A 63 -5.11 -10.26 9.67
C ARG A 63 -5.12 -11.76 9.91
N TYR A 64 -4.50 -12.54 9.03
CA TYR A 64 -4.40 -13.99 9.18
C TYR A 64 -3.61 -14.36 10.44
N GLU A 65 -2.42 -13.78 10.64
CA GLU A 65 -1.59 -14.08 11.81
C GLU A 65 -2.24 -13.56 13.12
N ALA A 66 -2.97 -12.45 13.07
CA ALA A 66 -3.73 -11.92 14.20
C ALA A 66 -4.96 -12.78 14.56
N ARG A 67 -5.45 -13.66 13.68
CA ARG A 67 -6.54 -14.59 14.02
C ARG A 67 -6.06 -15.74 14.90
N GLU A 68 -4.79 -16.11 14.76
CA GLU A 68 -4.17 -17.20 15.50
C GLU A 68 -3.50 -16.70 16.80
N ILE A 69 -3.96 -15.56 17.36
CA ILE A 69 -3.41 -15.03 18.62
C ILE A 69 -3.74 -15.98 19.77
N THR A 70 -2.73 -16.30 20.59
CA THR A 70 -2.88 -17.07 21.82
C THR A 70 -2.56 -16.25 23.06
N GLY A 71 -3.46 -16.29 24.04
CA GLY A 71 -3.22 -15.73 25.37
C GLY A 71 -4.45 -15.49 26.21
N ASP A 72 -4.21 -15.26 27.49
CA ASP A 72 -5.28 -15.04 28.45
C ASP A 72 -5.71 -13.58 28.50
N ALA A 73 -6.96 -13.36 28.91
CA ALA A 73 -7.57 -12.06 29.11
C ALA A 73 -7.00 -11.25 30.29
N THR A 74 -5.87 -11.66 30.87
CA THR A 74 -5.20 -10.92 31.96
C THR A 74 -4.20 -9.89 31.41
N PRO A 75 -4.06 -8.71 32.05
CA PRO A 75 -3.08 -7.72 31.64
C PRO A 75 -1.66 -8.30 31.69
N GLY A 76 -0.96 -8.34 30.54
CA GLY A 76 0.40 -8.88 30.42
C GLY A 76 0.50 -10.29 29.81
N SER A 77 -0.60 -11.04 29.74
CA SER A 77 -0.70 -12.32 29.01
C SER A 77 -1.43 -12.19 27.67
N LEU A 78 -1.88 -10.98 27.34
CA LEU A 78 -2.47 -10.66 26.05
C LEU A 78 -1.40 -10.98 25.01
N GLY A 79 -1.66 -11.94 24.12
CA GLY A 79 -0.75 -12.40 23.07
C GLY A 79 -0.44 -11.36 21.99
N VAL A 80 -0.40 -10.08 22.36
CA VAL A 80 -0.17 -8.94 21.48
C VAL A 80 0.85 -8.01 22.13
N ALA A 81 1.95 -7.78 21.42
CA ALA A 81 2.97 -6.82 21.81
C ALA A 81 3.07 -5.72 20.76
N LEU A 82 2.69 -4.50 21.13
CA LEU A 82 2.73 -3.31 20.26
C LEU A 82 3.88 -2.40 20.72
N ALA A 83 4.63 -1.83 19.79
CA ALA A 83 5.57 -0.75 20.07
C ALA A 83 5.76 0.15 18.84
N ASP A 84 6.55 1.20 18.99
CA ASP A 84 6.67 2.33 18.06
C ASP A 84 7.15 2.02 16.63
N ASN A 85 7.42 0.75 16.28
CA ASN A 85 7.71 0.28 14.93
C ASN A 85 7.34 -1.19 14.72
N ARG A 86 6.53 -1.77 15.60
CA ARG A 86 6.25 -3.21 15.56
C ARG A 86 4.89 -3.58 16.12
N MET A 87 4.35 -4.64 15.55
CA MET A 87 3.31 -5.44 16.17
C MET A 87 3.76 -6.89 16.17
N CYS A 88 3.55 -7.58 17.28
CA CYS A 88 3.80 -9.01 17.36
C CYS A 88 2.58 -9.70 17.95
N PHE A 89 2.23 -10.83 17.35
CA PHE A 89 1.18 -11.73 17.81
C PHE A 89 1.83 -13.00 18.30
N ARG A 90 1.54 -13.36 19.54
CA ARG A 90 1.93 -14.65 20.09
C ARG A 90 1.03 -15.72 19.53
N GLN A 91 1.62 -16.83 19.12
CA GLN A 91 0.96 -17.96 18.52
C GLN A 91 1.49 -19.23 19.18
N ASP A 92 0.58 -20.08 19.61
CA ASP A 92 0.88 -21.45 20.04
C ASP A 92 1.07 -22.30 18.77
N ARG A 93 2.17 -22.03 18.07
CA ARG A 93 2.47 -22.61 16.78
C ARG A 93 3.95 -22.96 16.67
N ARG A 94 4.19 -24.26 16.48
CA ARG A 94 5.39 -24.90 15.89
C ARG A 94 6.70 -24.12 16.03
N ILE A 95 7.48 -24.44 17.05
CA ILE A 95 8.95 -24.38 16.95
C ILE A 95 9.40 -25.67 16.23
N ASP A 96 10.20 -25.55 15.17
CA ASP A 96 10.89 -26.65 14.49
C ASP A 96 10.03 -27.76 13.83
N GLY A 97 8.77 -27.46 13.47
CA GLY A 97 7.94 -28.40 12.70
C GLY A 97 7.24 -29.49 13.52
N VAL A 98 7.26 -29.42 14.84
CA VAL A 98 6.46 -30.29 15.73
C VAL A 98 5.31 -29.48 16.31
N LEU A 99 4.07 -29.95 16.12
CA LEU A 99 2.90 -29.31 16.74
C LEU A 99 2.93 -29.63 18.23
N ARG A 100 3.14 -28.61 19.05
CA ARG A 100 2.85 -28.63 20.47
C ARG A 100 1.67 -27.68 20.60
N ASP A 101 0.54 -28.23 20.99
CA ASP A 101 -0.65 -27.48 21.35
C ASP A 101 -0.60 -27.48 22.88
N THR A 102 0.09 -26.48 23.42
CA THR A 102 0.41 -26.35 24.85
C THR A 102 -0.22 -25.07 25.38
N PRO A 103 -1.56 -24.97 25.41
CA PRO A 103 -2.26 -23.73 25.72
C PRO A 103 -1.96 -23.12 27.10
N ALA A 104 -1.43 -23.90 28.03
CA ALA A 104 -1.07 -23.46 29.38
C ALA A 104 0.43 -23.17 29.55
N ASP A 105 1.25 -23.45 28.54
CA ASP A 105 2.68 -23.18 28.54
C ASP A 105 3.01 -22.17 27.44
N TYR A 106 3.42 -20.98 27.85
CA TYR A 106 3.78 -19.90 26.93
C TYR A 106 5.29 -19.85 26.62
N THR A 107 6.07 -20.79 27.16
CA THR A 107 7.53 -20.77 27.02
C THR A 107 8.01 -21.30 25.67
N ASP A 108 7.18 -22.07 24.97
CA ASP A 108 7.43 -22.58 23.62
C ASP A 108 6.59 -21.89 22.53
N ASP A 109 5.86 -20.84 22.89
CA ASP A 109 5.14 -19.98 21.95
C ASP A 109 6.11 -19.26 21.00
N THR A 110 5.64 -19.05 19.77
CA THR A 110 6.33 -18.18 18.81
C THR A 110 5.59 -16.87 18.63
N TRP A 111 6.33 -15.85 18.18
CA TRP A 111 5.81 -14.53 17.90
C TRP A 111 5.87 -14.26 16.40
N ALA A 112 4.71 -14.11 15.77
CA ALA A 112 4.58 -13.54 14.45
C ALA A 112 4.71 -12.01 14.56
N CYS A 113 5.87 -11.49 14.19
CA CYS A 113 6.20 -10.08 14.29
C CYS A 113 6.15 -9.41 12.92
N PHE A 114 5.67 -8.18 12.93
CA PHE A 114 5.69 -7.26 11.81
C PHE A 114 6.37 -5.99 12.27
N SER A 115 7.35 -5.51 11.51
CA SER A 115 8.05 -4.28 11.85
C SER A 115 8.33 -3.42 10.64
N VAL A 116 8.32 -2.10 10.87
CA VAL A 116 8.65 -1.11 9.84
C VAL A 116 10.09 -0.67 10.02
N SER A 117 10.84 -0.68 8.92
CA SER A 117 12.19 -0.10 8.86
C SER A 117 12.30 0.75 7.60
N GLY A 118 12.41 2.07 7.78
CA GLY A 118 12.30 3.03 6.68
C GLY A 118 10.88 3.06 6.11
N ASN A 119 10.74 2.72 4.84
CA ASN A 119 9.45 2.60 4.14
C ASN A 119 9.02 1.14 3.95
N ASP A 120 9.78 0.17 4.46
CA ASP A 120 9.52 -1.24 4.21
C ASP A 120 8.85 -1.89 5.43
N LEU A 121 7.86 -2.74 5.15
CA LEU A 121 7.19 -3.57 6.13
C LEU A 121 7.74 -5.00 6.04
N PHE A 122 8.30 -5.47 7.14
CA PHE A 122 8.88 -6.80 7.26
C PHE A 122 8.01 -7.70 8.12
N ALA A 123 7.97 -8.99 7.78
CA ALA A 123 7.36 -10.05 8.57
C ALA A 123 8.40 -11.09 8.97
N CYS A 124 8.30 -11.60 10.19
CA CYS A 124 9.20 -12.62 10.71
C CYS A 124 8.56 -13.41 11.85
N ARG A 125 9.12 -14.59 12.14
CA ARG A 125 8.81 -15.35 13.35
C ARG A 125 9.98 -15.28 14.32
N ARG A 126 9.69 -15.10 15.60
CA ARG A 126 10.69 -14.97 16.66
C ARG A 126 10.27 -15.75 17.91
N ALA A 127 11.23 -16.19 18.71
CA ALA A 127 10.94 -16.76 20.04
C ALA A 127 10.47 -15.71 21.07
N ALA A 128 10.66 -14.42 20.77
CA ALA A 128 10.23 -13.32 21.61
C ALA A 128 9.81 -12.11 20.77
N ALA A 129 8.86 -11.32 21.29
CA ALA A 129 8.38 -10.10 20.66
C ALA A 129 9.54 -9.13 20.34
N GLY A 130 9.75 -8.84 19.06
CA GLY A 130 10.95 -8.20 18.55
C GLY A 130 10.70 -7.48 17.24
N ASN A 131 11.58 -6.53 16.88
CA ASN A 131 11.62 -6.05 15.50
C ASN A 131 12.10 -7.18 14.59
N CYS A 132 11.65 -7.22 13.34
CA CYS A 132 12.22 -8.15 12.38
C CYS A 132 13.66 -7.77 12.03
N PRO A 133 14.54 -8.76 11.84
CA PRO A 133 15.90 -8.49 11.38
C PRO A 133 15.87 -7.97 9.93
N ALA A 134 16.95 -7.32 9.49
CA ALA A 134 16.99 -6.63 8.19
C ALA A 134 16.90 -7.58 6.98
N ASP A 135 17.19 -8.87 7.18
CA ASP A 135 17.10 -9.96 6.21
C ASP A 135 15.74 -10.68 6.23
N ALA A 136 14.79 -10.21 7.04
CA ALA A 136 13.44 -10.75 7.10
C ALA A 136 12.66 -10.56 5.80
N GLU A 137 11.55 -11.29 5.67
CA GLU A 137 10.67 -11.20 4.51
C GLU A 137 10.04 -9.81 4.42
N LYS A 138 10.32 -9.09 3.33
CA LYS A 138 9.60 -7.86 3.00
C LYS A 138 8.23 -8.21 2.43
N ILE A 139 7.18 -7.80 3.13
CA ILE A 139 5.78 -8.07 2.76
C ILE A 139 5.07 -6.87 2.14
N GLY A 140 5.64 -5.66 2.25
CA GLY A 140 5.03 -4.47 1.68
C GLY A 140 5.88 -3.21 1.84
N THR A 141 5.34 -2.10 1.33
CA THR A 141 5.91 -0.76 1.45
C THR A 141 4.86 0.16 2.06
N VAL A 142 5.23 0.94 3.08
CA VAL A 142 4.37 1.85 3.84
C VAL A 142 4.94 3.27 3.79
N ALA A 143 4.10 4.27 4.07
CA ALA A 143 4.57 5.64 4.23
C ALA A 143 5.49 5.73 5.46
N GLY A 144 6.77 6.07 5.31
CA GLY A 144 7.78 5.92 6.36
C GLY A 144 7.52 6.59 7.73
N THR A 145 8.23 6.03 8.74
CA THR A 145 8.43 6.35 10.18
C THR A 145 7.29 6.90 11.00
N ILE A 146 6.55 6.05 11.74
CA ILE A 146 5.44 6.53 12.57
C ILE A 146 4.86 5.44 13.52
N PHE A 147 4.58 5.69 14.82
CA PHE A 147 3.59 4.94 15.68
C PHE A 147 3.03 5.71 16.94
N ASN A 148 1.86 5.27 17.45
CA ASN A 148 0.96 5.69 18.57
C ASN A 148 -0.16 6.77 18.41
N ASN A 149 -0.44 7.33 17.22
CA ASN A 149 -1.51 8.32 17.01
C ASN A 149 -2.40 7.99 15.79
N ALA A 150 -3.58 8.59 15.65
CA ALA A 150 -4.49 8.33 14.52
C ALA A 150 -3.96 8.75 13.12
N SER A 151 -2.89 9.54 13.08
CA SER A 151 -2.35 10.20 11.87
C SER A 151 -1.22 9.42 11.20
N GLN A 152 -1.26 8.09 11.28
CA GLN A 152 -0.09 7.24 11.18
C GLN A 152 -0.26 6.05 10.20
N PRO A 153 0.81 5.47 9.60
CA PRO A 153 0.87 4.60 8.45
C PRO A 153 0.93 3.14 8.86
N LEU A 154 1.25 2.86 10.10
CA LEU A 154 0.88 1.66 10.79
C LEU A 154 0.39 2.10 12.15
N TYR A 155 -0.93 2.04 12.30
CA TYR A 155 -1.60 2.24 13.58
C TYR A 155 -2.12 0.88 14.00
N ALA A 156 -1.90 0.51 15.25
CA ALA A 156 -2.42 -0.72 15.80
C ALA A 156 -2.82 -0.48 17.25
N VAL A 157 -3.99 -0.97 17.62
CA VAL A 157 -4.55 -0.88 18.97
C VAL A 157 -5.17 -2.22 19.32
N PHE A 158 -4.98 -2.60 20.58
CA PHE A 158 -5.60 -3.74 21.19
C PHE A 158 -6.29 -3.28 22.47
N GLU A 159 -7.61 -3.26 22.46
CA GLU A 159 -8.42 -2.66 23.52
C GLU A 159 -9.66 -3.48 23.82
N GLN A 160 -10.20 -3.31 25.02
CA GLN A 160 -11.51 -3.85 25.36
C GLN A 160 -12.60 -2.88 24.90
N ASP A 161 -13.53 -3.36 24.10
CA ASP A 161 -14.75 -2.63 23.77
C ASP A 161 -15.62 -2.54 25.03
N THR A 162 -15.83 -1.31 25.52
CA THR A 162 -16.61 -1.03 26.72
C THR A 162 -18.08 -1.39 26.60
N ALA A 163 -18.63 -1.47 25.38
CA ALA A 163 -20.04 -1.80 25.15
C ALA A 163 -20.30 -3.31 25.16
N THR A 164 -19.36 -4.10 24.64
CA THR A 164 -19.51 -5.56 24.51
C THR A 164 -18.70 -6.34 25.53
N GLY A 165 -17.75 -5.70 26.22
CA GLY A 165 -16.78 -6.33 27.11
C GLY A 165 -15.75 -7.20 26.37
N ARG A 166 -15.77 -7.22 25.03
CA ARG A 166 -14.89 -8.04 24.19
C ARG A 166 -13.66 -7.26 23.79
N TYR A 167 -12.51 -7.92 23.76
CA TYR A 167 -11.31 -7.31 23.22
C TYR A 167 -11.35 -7.31 21.69
N TYR A 168 -10.89 -6.21 21.10
CA TYR A 168 -10.72 -6.06 19.68
C TYR A 168 -9.29 -5.67 19.35
N PHE A 169 -8.82 -6.17 18.21
CA PHE A 169 -7.61 -5.70 17.57
C PHE A 169 -8.01 -4.86 16.36
N GLN A 170 -7.45 -3.66 16.27
CA GLN A 170 -7.64 -2.77 15.14
C GLN A 170 -6.29 -2.36 14.61
N PHE A 171 -6.12 -2.43 13.30
CA PHE A 171 -4.94 -1.89 12.65
C PHE A 171 -5.30 -1.14 11.37
N ARG A 172 -4.50 -0.12 11.07
CA ARG A 172 -4.56 0.65 9.83
C ARG A 172 -3.18 0.70 9.22
N LEU A 173 -3.11 0.37 7.94
CA LEU A 173 -1.94 0.56 7.10
C LEU A 173 -2.18 1.73 6.15
N VAL A 174 -1.22 2.64 6.04
CA VAL A 174 -1.22 3.73 5.05
C VAL A 174 0.04 3.63 4.21
N THR A 175 -0.16 3.61 2.91
CA THR A 175 0.94 3.80 1.96
C THR A 175 0.90 5.22 1.42
N ARG A 176 2.08 5.74 1.10
CA ARG A 176 2.24 7.04 0.47
C ARG A 176 3.04 6.81 -0.79
N ARG A 177 2.58 7.41 -1.89
CA ARG A 177 3.37 7.44 -3.12
C ARG A 177 4.62 8.28 -2.84
N ASP A 178 5.80 7.67 -2.86
CA ASP A 178 7.04 8.44 -2.80
C ASP A 178 7.14 9.26 -4.10
N ASN A 179 6.87 10.56 -4.01
CA ASN A 179 7.05 11.52 -5.12
C ASN A 179 8.55 11.84 -5.33
N SER A 180 9.46 10.92 -4.99
CA SER A 180 10.91 11.15 -4.95
C SER A 180 11.60 11.13 -6.32
N GLU A 181 10.85 11.06 -7.43
CA GLU A 181 11.34 11.48 -8.76
C GLU A 181 11.44 13.03 -8.82
N GLY A 182 12.21 13.62 -7.90
CA GLY A 182 12.69 14.99 -7.99
C GLY A 182 13.78 15.05 -9.05
N VAL A 183 13.43 15.48 -10.26
CA VAL A 183 14.41 15.87 -11.26
C VAL A 183 15.22 17.03 -10.69
N LEU A 184 16.48 16.78 -10.32
CA LEU A 184 17.47 17.80 -9.99
C LEU A 184 17.82 18.60 -11.25
N LEU A 185 17.02 19.61 -11.56
CA LEU A 185 17.46 20.72 -12.39
C LEU A 185 18.16 21.72 -11.48
N SER A 186 19.48 21.82 -11.68
CA SER A 186 20.39 22.74 -11.00
C SER A 186 19.74 24.11 -10.74
N GLY A 187 19.69 24.52 -9.47
CA GLY A 187 19.59 25.94 -9.08
C GLY A 187 18.32 26.45 -8.42
N THR A 188 17.21 25.69 -8.34
CA THR A 188 16.03 26.18 -7.58
C THR A 188 15.25 25.04 -6.95
N THR A 189 15.36 24.88 -5.63
CA THR A 189 14.54 23.93 -4.86
C THR A 189 13.13 24.49 -4.74
N ILE A 190 12.26 24.18 -5.72
CA ILE A 190 10.81 24.29 -5.54
C ILE A 190 10.37 23.02 -4.83
N THR A 191 10.29 23.04 -3.50
CA THR A 191 9.52 22.04 -2.76
C THR A 191 8.04 22.23 -3.10
N ARG A 192 7.56 21.53 -4.13
CA ARG A 192 6.12 21.27 -4.27
C ARG A 192 5.69 20.44 -3.07
N GLY A 193 5.10 21.09 -2.08
CA GLY A 193 4.19 20.43 -1.16
C GLY A 193 3.02 19.89 -1.99
N THR A 194 3.10 18.64 -2.43
CA THR A 194 2.00 17.99 -3.14
C THR A 194 1.00 17.51 -2.09
N THR A 195 -0.09 18.25 -1.96
CA THR A 195 -1.41 17.74 -1.56
C THR A 195 -1.94 16.68 -2.55
N ASP A 196 -1.25 16.44 -3.68
CA ASP A 196 -1.57 15.46 -4.74
C ASP A 196 -0.86 14.11 -4.56
N ASN A 197 -0.81 13.60 -3.34
CA ASN A 197 -0.19 12.31 -3.06
C ASN A 197 -1.30 11.37 -2.57
N PRO A 198 -1.83 10.45 -3.40
CA PRO A 198 -2.89 9.56 -2.97
C PRO A 198 -2.39 8.76 -1.76
N GLN A 199 -3.02 8.99 -0.63
CA GLN A 199 -2.85 8.19 0.57
C GLN A 199 -3.88 7.07 0.47
N GLU A 200 -3.41 5.86 0.15
CA GLU A 200 -4.25 4.68 0.26
C GLU A 200 -4.14 4.15 1.68
N GLN A 201 -5.29 3.92 2.29
CA GLN A 201 -5.39 3.37 3.63
C GLN A 201 -6.25 2.11 3.61
N ILE A 202 -5.80 1.10 4.35
CA ILE A 202 -6.58 -0.10 4.61
C ILE A 202 -6.68 -0.24 6.12
N GLU A 203 -7.91 -0.39 6.61
CA GLU A 203 -8.20 -0.50 8.03
C GLU A 203 -9.02 -1.75 8.31
N TYR A 204 -8.59 -2.51 9.30
CA TYR A 204 -9.29 -3.69 9.80
C TYR A 204 -9.54 -3.55 11.29
N ARG A 205 -10.73 -3.96 11.69
CA ARG A 205 -11.07 -4.24 13.08
C ARG A 205 -11.54 -5.68 13.18
N MET A 206 -11.00 -6.41 14.14
CA MET A 206 -11.32 -7.82 14.37
C MET A 206 -11.41 -8.13 15.86
N PHE A 207 -12.24 -9.09 16.19
CA PHE A 207 -12.31 -9.68 17.53
C PHE A 207 -11.54 -10.99 17.47
N PRO A 208 -10.31 -11.05 18.01
CA PRO A 208 -9.54 -12.28 18.02
C PRO A 208 -10.26 -13.34 18.86
N GLU A 209 -10.17 -14.59 18.41
CA GLU A 209 -10.59 -15.75 19.19
C GLU A 209 -9.57 -15.97 20.30
N MET A 210 -9.65 -15.17 21.36
CA MET A 210 -8.84 -15.44 22.55
C MET A 210 -9.34 -16.73 23.17
N HIS A 211 -8.53 -17.77 23.07
CA HIS A 211 -8.73 -19.01 23.80
C HIS A 211 -8.58 -18.71 25.30
N SER A 212 -9.71 -18.47 25.96
CA SER A 212 -9.76 -18.40 27.42
C SER A 212 -9.64 -19.81 27.98
N PHE A 213 -8.65 -20.04 28.83
CA PHE A 213 -8.60 -21.20 29.71
C PHE A 213 -9.03 -20.80 31.13
#